data_AF-A0A3S4WPX7-F1
#
_entry.id   AF-A0A3S4WPX7-F1
#
_cell.length_a   1.000
_cell.length_b   1.000
_cell.length_c   1.000
_cell.angle_alpha   90.00
_cell.angle_beta   90.00
_cell.angle_gamma   90.00
#
_symmetry.space_group_name_H-M   'P 1'
#
loop_
_entity.id
_entity.type
_entity.pdbx_description
1 polymer ?
#
loop_
_entity_poly.entity_id
_entity_poly.type
_entity_poly.pdbx_seq_one_letter_code
_entity_poly.pdbx_strand_id
1 'polypeptide(L)'
;MTVRQYALPAWQQACKAGYAEEQVLWHVLLTLMAHNCDTNLVSRGGLAGLRFVQRQARRLLEMQDAGLAECRRALIRLDQRMTADNLSPGGSADLLAVTWLLAQYPC
;
A
#
# COMPACT_ATOMS: atom_id res chain seq x y z
N MET A 1 -1.78 -12.54 9.74
CA MET A 1 -0.41 -12.81 9.23
C MET A 1 0.18 -11.64 8.46
N THR A 2 -0.59 -10.90 7.67
CA THR A 2 -0.10 -9.86 6.73
C THR A 2 0.73 -8.73 7.36
N VAL A 3 0.35 -8.22 8.54
CA VAL A 3 1.08 -7.11 9.20
C VAL A 3 2.50 -7.51 9.60
N ARG A 4 2.66 -8.63 10.30
CA ARG A 4 3.98 -9.09 10.76
C ARG A 4 4.86 -9.61 9.63
N GLN A 5 4.26 -10.17 8.59
CA GLN A 5 4.98 -10.79 7.49
C GLN A 5 5.38 -9.80 6.38
N TYR A 6 4.56 -8.77 6.14
CA TYR A 6 4.79 -7.83 5.03
C TYR A 6 4.90 -6.38 5.52
N ALA A 7 3.96 -5.90 6.33
CA ALA A 7 3.86 -4.48 6.65
C ALA A 7 4.97 -3.96 7.57
N LEU A 8 5.28 -4.66 8.67
CA LEU A 8 6.36 -4.27 9.59
C LEU A 8 7.75 -4.40 8.95
N PRO A 9 8.08 -5.47 8.20
CA PRO A 9 9.33 -5.53 7.45
C PRO A 9 9.45 -4.40 6.42
N ALA A 10 8.37 -4.10 5.69
CA ALA A 10 8.34 -3.00 4.72
C ALA A 10 8.53 -1.63 5.39
N TRP A 11 7.92 -1.42 6.56
CA TRP A 11 8.12 -0.22 7.38
C TRP A 11 9.60 -0.08 7.78
N GLN A 12 10.19 -1.13 8.35
CA GLN A 12 11.59 -1.13 8.79
C GLN A 12 12.56 -0.92 7.62
N GLN A 13 12.29 -1.52 6.47
CA GLN A 13 13.11 -1.36 5.27
C GLN A 13 13.06 0.07 4.75
N ALA A 14 11.87 0.67 4.66
CA ALA A 14 11.70 2.05 4.22
C ALA A 14 12.37 3.04 5.20
N CYS A 15 12.25 2.83 6.51
CA CYS A 15 12.99 3.63 7.49
C CYS A 15 14.51 3.52 7.31
N LYS A 16 15.04 2.30 7.10
CA LYS A 16 16.48 2.09 6.86
C LYS A 16 16.97 2.73 5.55
N ALA A 17 16.09 2.85 4.55
CA ALA A 17 16.37 3.55 3.31
C ALA A 17 16.41 5.09 3.46
N GLY A 18 16.12 5.62 4.66
CA GLY A 18 16.12 7.06 4.93
C GLY A 18 14.89 7.79 4.38
N TYR A 19 13.81 7.06 4.11
CA TYR A 19 12.57 7.66 3.63
C TYR A 19 11.90 8.50 4.72
N ALA A 20 11.27 9.60 4.28
CA ALA A 20 10.40 10.40 5.14
C ALA A 20 9.16 9.57 5.56
N GLU A 21 8.53 9.91 6.68
CA GLU A 21 7.38 9.14 7.21
C GLU A 21 6.25 8.95 6.18
N GLU A 22 5.92 9.99 5.41
CA GLU A 22 4.92 9.90 4.34
C GLU A 22 5.29 8.85 3.28
N GLN A 23 6.56 8.77 2.90
CA GLN A 23 7.06 7.79 1.94
C GLN A 23 7.06 6.37 2.51
N VAL A 24 7.38 6.22 3.80
CA VAL A 24 7.27 4.94 4.52
C VAL A 24 5.81 4.46 4.50
N LEU A 25 4.86 5.35 4.80
CA LEU A 25 3.43 5.04 4.77
C LEU A 25 2.97 4.61 3.37
N TRP A 26 3.39 5.31 2.31
CA TRP A 26 3.07 4.91 0.94
C TRP A 26 3.66 3.54 0.60
N HIS A 27 4.93 3.30 0.95
CA HIS A 27 5.61 2.03 0.69
C HIS A 27 4.89 0.87 1.39
N VAL A 28 4.50 1.05 2.65
CA VAL A 28 3.79 0.03 3.43
C VAL A 28 2.38 -0.19 2.88
N LEU A 29 1.65 0.87 2.53
CA LEU A 29 0.31 0.75 1.95
C LEU A 29 0.34 0.00 0.62
N LEU A 30 1.29 0.32 -0.27
CA LEU A 30 1.46 -0.37 -1.55
C LEU A 30 1.85 -1.84 -1.33
N THR A 31 2.73 -2.12 -0.37
CA THR A 31 3.09 -3.49 0.00
C THR A 31 1.89 -4.28 0.49
N LEU A 32 1.04 -3.67 1.33
CA LEU A 32 -0.20 -4.27 1.79
C LEU A 32 -1.16 -4.54 0.63
N MET A 33 -1.41 -3.55 -0.24
CA MET A 33 -2.28 -3.71 -1.40
C MET A 33 -1.78 -4.77 -2.39
N ALA A 34 -0.47 -5.00 -2.50
CA ALA A 34 0.13 -6.00 -3.39
C ALA A 34 -0.03 -7.46 -2.91
N HIS A 35 -0.24 -7.67 -1.60
CA HIS A 35 -0.22 -9.00 -0.96
C HIS A 35 -1.51 -9.35 -0.22
N ASN A 36 -2.24 -8.35 0.26
CA ASN A 36 -3.48 -8.55 1.00
C ASN A 36 -4.61 -8.91 0.02
N CYS A 37 -5.33 -9.99 0.30
CA CYS A 37 -6.57 -10.31 -0.40
C CYS A 37 -7.71 -9.47 0.20
N ASP A 38 -7.72 -8.17 -0.09
CA ASP A 38 -8.65 -7.21 0.49
C ASP A 38 -10.10 -7.52 0.07
N THR A 39 -10.91 -7.93 1.04
CA THR A 39 -12.31 -8.31 0.81
C THR A 39 -13.17 -7.12 0.39
N ASN A 40 -12.78 -5.89 0.71
CA ASN A 40 -13.48 -4.68 0.23
C ASN A 40 -13.30 -4.49 -1.29
N LEU A 41 -12.14 -4.87 -1.83
CA LEU A 41 -11.93 -4.86 -3.28
C LEU A 41 -12.72 -5.98 -3.96
N VAL A 42 -12.78 -7.15 -3.34
CA VAL A 42 -13.55 -8.28 -3.87
C VAL A 42 -15.04 -7.99 -3.86
N SER A 43 -15.58 -7.36 -2.81
CA SER A 43 -17.01 -7.06 -2.71
C SER A 43 -17.48 -6.02 -3.72
N ARG A 44 -16.63 -5.03 -4.05
CA ARG A 44 -16.98 -3.94 -4.99
C ARG A 44 -16.61 -4.23 -6.45
N GLY A 45 -15.44 -4.83 -6.68
CA GLY A 45 -14.88 -5.04 -8.02
C GLY A 45 -14.61 -6.50 -8.39
N GLY A 46 -15.00 -7.44 -7.54
CA GLY A 46 -14.67 -8.86 -7.71
C GLY A 46 -13.17 -9.14 -7.67
N LEU A 47 -12.80 -10.36 -8.05
CA LEU A 47 -11.39 -10.76 -8.17
C LEU A 47 -10.65 -9.95 -9.25
N ALA A 48 -11.36 -9.39 -10.23
CA ALA A 48 -10.77 -8.51 -11.23
C ALA A 48 -10.28 -7.20 -10.62
N GLY A 49 -11.09 -6.56 -9.78
CA GLY A 49 -10.72 -5.34 -9.04
C GLY A 49 -9.55 -5.59 -8.09
N LEU A 50 -9.59 -6.69 -7.32
CA LEU A 50 -8.47 -7.09 -6.46
C LEU A 50 -7.16 -7.25 -7.25
N ARG A 51 -7.18 -8.03 -8.34
CA ARG A 51 -6.00 -8.26 -9.17
C ARG A 51 -5.51 -6.97 -9.85
N PHE A 52 -6.42 -6.09 -10.23
CA PHE A 52 -6.06 -4.78 -10.78
C PHE A 52 -5.24 -3.98 -9.76
N VAL A 53 -5.75 -3.82 -8.54
CA VAL A 53 -5.06 -3.06 -7.48
C VAL A 53 -3.73 -3.71 -7.13
N GLN A 54 -3.67 -5.04 -6.97
CA GLN A 54 -2.43 -5.77 -6.68
C GLN A 54 -1.36 -5.52 -7.75
N ARG A 55 -1.74 -5.52 -9.04
CA ARG A 55 -0.79 -5.24 -10.14
C ARG A 55 -0.30 -3.79 -10.12
N GLN A 56 -1.20 -2.83 -9.92
CA GLN A 56 -0.80 -1.42 -9.86
C GLN A 56 0.11 -1.15 -8.66
N ALA A 57 -0.19 -1.75 -7.51
CA ALA A 57 0.64 -1.63 -6.33
C ALA A 57 2.07 -2.16 -6.58
N ARG A 58 2.21 -3.36 -7.18
CA ARG A 58 3.54 -3.91 -7.55
C ARG A 58 4.31 -3.01 -8.50
N ARG A 59 3.65 -2.50 -9.55
CA ARG A 59 4.26 -1.56 -10.50
C ARG A 59 4.75 -0.30 -9.80
N LEU A 60 4.00 0.24 -8.85
CA LEU A 60 4.41 1.42 -8.09
C LEU A 60 5.57 1.13 -7.12
N LEU A 61 5.63 -0.08 -6.54
CA LEU A 61 6.77 -0.51 -5.73
C LEU A 61 8.06 -0.55 -6.56
N GLU A 62 7.99 -1.02 -7.81
CA GLU A 62 9.13 -1.02 -8.75
C GLU A 62 9.56 0.38 -9.19
N MET A 63 8.65 1.36 -9.13
CA MET A 63 8.92 2.75 -9.51
C MET A 63 9.47 3.62 -8.36
N GLN A 64 9.67 3.09 -7.15
CA GLN A 64 10.08 3.92 -6.01
C GLN A 64 11.44 4.60 -6.19
N ASP A 65 12.32 4.02 -7.01
CA ASP A 65 13.62 4.62 -7.36
C ASP A 65 13.49 5.77 -8.37
N ALA A 66 12.33 5.97 -9.00
CA ALA A 66 12.07 7.03 -9.97
C ALA A 66 11.89 8.43 -9.32
N GLY A 67 11.95 8.51 -8.00
CA GLY A 67 11.91 9.75 -7.24
C GLY A 67 10.51 10.16 -6.76
N LEU A 68 10.48 11.00 -5.72
CA LEU A 68 9.29 11.35 -4.94
C LEU A 68 8.14 11.93 -5.78
N ALA A 69 8.45 12.87 -6.68
CA ALA A 69 7.44 13.56 -7.47
C ALA A 69 6.74 12.65 -8.49
N GLU A 70 7.47 11.69 -9.08
CA GLU A 70 6.88 10.72 -10.00
C GLU A 70 6.04 9.69 -9.26
N CYS A 71 6.54 9.18 -8.13
CA CYS A 71 5.80 8.28 -7.26
C CYS A 71 4.47 8.89 -6.82
N ARG A 72 4.49 10.14 -6.35
CA ARG A 72 3.28 10.85 -5.91
C ARG A 72 2.26 11.00 -7.05
N ARG A 73 2.70 11.38 -8.25
CA ARG A 73 1.81 11.46 -9.43
C ARG A 73 1.22 10.10 -9.80
N ALA A 74 2.00 9.04 -9.69
CA ALA A 74 1.54 7.70 -10.01
C ALA A 74 0.53 7.16 -8.97
N LEU A 75 0.74 7.47 -7.69
CA LEU A 75 -0.22 7.22 -6.60
C LEU A 75 -1.54 7.95 -6.81
N ILE A 76 -1.50 9.26 -7.13
CA ILE A 76 -2.71 10.05 -7.41
C ILE A 76 -3.49 9.46 -8.59
N ARG A 77 -2.79 9.02 -9.65
CA ARG A 77 -3.45 8.36 -10.79
C ARG A 77 -4.11 7.04 -10.40
N LEU A 78 -3.48 6.25 -9.53
CA LEU A 78 -4.08 5.03 -9.01
C LEU A 78 -5.34 5.34 -8.21
N ASP A 79 -5.27 6.30 -7.30
CA ASP A 79 -6.40 6.73 -6.46
C ASP A 79 -7.59 7.21 -7.30
N GLN A 80 -7.34 8.05 -8.30
CA GLN A 80 -8.36 8.51 -9.25
C GLN A 80 -9.00 7.34 -10.00
N ARG A 81 -8.18 6.37 -10.44
CA ARG A 81 -8.69 5.20 -11.16
C ARG A 81 -9.52 4.29 -10.26
N MET A 82 -9.09 4.09 -9.02
CA MET A 82 -9.84 3.32 -8.03
C MET A 82 -11.16 4.00 -7.69
N THR A 83 -11.16 5.32 -7.52
CA THR A 83 -12.38 6.11 -7.31
C THR A 83 -13.36 5.96 -8.47
N ALA A 84 -12.88 6.07 -9.71
CA ALA A 84 -13.72 5.91 -10.91
C ALA A 84 -14.32 4.50 -11.02
N ASP A 85 -13.57 3.47 -10.63
CA ASP A 85 -14.00 2.07 -10.65
C ASP A 85 -14.75 1.65 -9.36
N ASN A 86 -15.04 2.59 -8.44
CA ASN A 86 -15.61 2.34 -7.10
C ASN A 86 -14.86 1.27 -6.29
N LEU A 87 -13.54 1.23 -6.42
CA LEU A 87 -12.65 0.34 -5.68
C LEU A 87 -12.09 1.08 -4.45
N SER A 88 -12.08 0.41 -3.30
CA SER A 88 -11.46 0.94 -2.09
C SER A 88 -10.71 -0.18 -1.36
N PRO A 89 -9.41 -0.04 -1.08
CA PRO A 89 -8.60 -1.03 -0.40
C PRO A 89 -8.69 -0.83 1.11
N GLY A 90 -9.91 -0.84 1.65
CA GLY A 90 -10.17 -0.49 3.06
C GLY A 90 -9.46 -1.41 4.03
N GLY A 91 -9.40 -2.72 3.74
CA GLY A 91 -8.70 -3.67 4.60
C GLY A 91 -7.19 -3.39 4.63
N SER A 92 -6.62 -2.93 3.52
CA SER A 92 -5.21 -2.55 3.46
C SER A 92 -4.92 -1.24 4.21
N ALA A 93 -5.86 -0.29 4.21
CA ALA A 93 -5.76 0.95 5.00
C ALA A 93 -5.84 0.68 6.52
N ASP A 94 -6.74 -0.21 6.95
CA ASP A 94 -6.84 -0.61 8.36
C ASP A 94 -5.55 -1.27 8.84
N LEU A 95 -4.97 -2.15 8.02
CA LEU A 95 -3.69 -2.80 8.33
C LEU A 95 -2.53 -1.80 8.36
N LEU A 96 -2.56 -0.73 7.55
CA LEU A 96 -1.57 0.35 7.62
C LEU A 96 -1.66 1.07 8.97
N ALA A 97 -2.87 1.43 9.40
CA ALA A 97 -3.07 2.09 10.70
C ALA A 97 -2.56 1.24 11.87
N VAL A 98 -2.85 -0.07 11.86
CA VAL A 98 -2.31 -1.03 12.84
C VAL A 98 -0.78 -1.10 12.78
N THR A 99 -0.20 -1.12 11.57
CA THR A 99 1.26 -1.17 11.39
C THR A 99 1.93 0.09 11.94
N TRP A 100 1.38 1.27 11.65
CA TRP A 100 1.87 2.53 12.19
C TRP A 100 1.82 2.55 13.71
N LEU A 101 0.69 2.16 14.31
CA LEU A 101 0.56 2.09 15.77
C LEU A 101 1.62 1.16 16.39
N LEU A 102 1.81 -0.05 15.84
CA LEU A 102 2.81 -0.99 16.33
C LEU A 102 4.25 -0.48 16.13
N ALA A 103 4.51 0.29 15.07
CA ALA A 103 5.82 0.87 14.83
C ALA A 103 6.18 1.97 15.84
N GLN A 104 5.18 2.70 16.37
CA GLN A 104 5.39 3.72 17.39
C GLN A 104 5.57 3.15 18.80
N TYR A 105 5.06 1.94 19.05
CA TYR A 105 5.18 1.25 20.34
C TYR A 105 5.77 -0.14 20.15
N PRO A 106 7.06 -0.24 19.77
CA PRO A 106 7.72 -1.52 19.66
C PRO A 106 7.70 -2.20 21.04
N CYS A 107 7.02 -3.34 21.12
CA CYS A 107 6.99 -4.18 22.32
C CYS A 107 8.39 -4.73 22.64
#